data_AF-A0A256ZUX8-F1
#
_entry.id   AF-A0A256ZUX8-F1
#
_cell.length_a   1.000
_cell.length_b   1.000
_cell.length_c   1.000
_cell.angle_alpha   90.00
_cell.angle_beta   90.00
_cell.angle_gamma   90.00
#
_symmetry.space_group_name_H-M   'P 1'
#
loop_
_entity.id
_entity.type
_entity.pdbx_description
1 polymer ?
#
loop_
_entity_poly.entity_id
_entity_poly.type
_entity_poly.pdbx_seq_one_letter_code
_entity_poly.pdbx_strand_id
1 'polypeptide(L)'
;MLGNTVVVENIAIAKDIIKKERMRIVTTDGDLIESSGAMLGGWYKKKAPVVDTKKYLNEIKTIELENKKLWKEIRTLKKKIKELEIKEKKEIRGTSSLEKEIAKTEKNIFSLRNKRKKLYDEKSVLENKISGLKIKRAGLEAKLSNLRMEKEEFKDIKNFYNISVDELKEGIRKVIIEINALGPVNLRAIDEYKTIDTEFGELKEKLDKLLEEKHAITKTAEEIEKKRYKKFMETLIEISKNFSRIYSDLTSGDANLRLVETEDIDSGLIIEAQPKGKKMLNIDSMSGGEKAVTALTFLFAIQQYKASPFCILDEADAALDKVNTKRIIHLIKKYSKNIQFIVITHSDITIGEADKVFGVSMENGVSKIFGIKMPKE
;
A
#
# COMPACT_ATOMS: atom_id res chain seq x y z
N MET A 1 -44.00 105.71 21.25
CA MET A 1 -44.99 105.04 20.39
C MET A 1 -44.65 103.56 20.32
N LEU A 2 -45.27 102.76 21.19
CA LEU A 2 -45.10 101.30 21.25
C LEU A 2 -45.88 100.69 20.07
N GLY A 3 -45.18 100.33 18.99
CA GLY A 3 -45.77 100.05 17.69
C GLY A 3 -46.41 98.66 17.56
N ASN A 4 -47.74 98.61 17.63
CA ASN A 4 -48.69 97.71 16.94
C ASN A 4 -48.28 96.25 16.66
N THR A 5 -47.68 95.55 17.64
CA THR A 5 -47.40 94.11 17.53
C THR A 5 -48.03 93.34 18.69
N VAL A 6 -48.86 92.35 18.40
CA VAL A 6 -49.54 91.49 19.39
C VAL A 6 -48.94 90.09 19.35
N VAL A 7 -48.66 89.50 20.51
CA VAL A 7 -48.17 88.12 20.60
C VAL A 7 -49.32 87.20 21.00
N VAL A 8 -49.51 86.09 20.29
CA VAL A 8 -50.60 85.12 20.53
C VAL A 8 -50.06 83.69 20.61
N GLU A 9 -50.79 82.78 21.24
CA GLU A 9 -50.28 81.42 21.46
C GLU A 9 -50.20 80.58 20.17
N ASN A 10 -51.13 80.76 19.23
CA ASN A 10 -51.13 79.96 18.01
C ASN A 10 -51.74 80.71 16.82
N ILE A 11 -51.50 80.18 15.61
CA ILE A 11 -51.90 80.83 14.35
C ILE A 11 -53.43 80.90 14.13
N ALA A 12 -54.20 80.05 14.83
CA ALA A 12 -55.66 80.08 14.74
C ALA A 12 -56.22 81.33 15.41
N ILE A 13 -55.74 81.65 16.62
CA ILE A 13 -56.07 82.89 17.34
C ILE A 13 -55.59 84.11 16.54
N ALA A 14 -54.40 84.03 15.94
CA ALA A 14 -53.84 85.10 15.12
C ALA A 14 -54.74 85.48 13.92
N LYS A 15 -55.38 84.49 13.27
CA LYS A 15 -56.29 84.69 12.13
C LYS A 15 -57.59 85.40 12.51
N ASP A 16 -58.14 85.13 13.69
CA ASP A 16 -59.38 85.77 14.14
C ASP A 16 -59.18 87.24 14.51
N ILE A 17 -58.03 87.59 15.07
CA ILE A 17 -57.70 88.97 15.44
C ILE A 17 -57.48 89.84 14.18
N ILE A 18 -56.75 89.32 13.18
CA ILE A 18 -56.47 90.06 11.93
C ILE A 18 -57.72 90.38 11.10
N LYS A 19 -58.80 89.58 11.23
CA LYS A 19 -60.09 89.90 10.59
C LYS A 19 -60.78 91.11 11.21
N LYS A 20 -60.54 91.40 12.49
CA LYS A 20 -61.19 92.48 13.23
C LYS A 20 -60.36 93.77 13.21
N GLU A 21 -59.04 93.67 13.33
CA GLU A 21 -58.12 94.81 13.26
C GLU A 21 -56.81 94.42 12.56
N ARG A 22 -56.32 95.28 11.66
CA ARG A 22 -55.06 95.03 10.93
C ARG A 22 -53.84 95.47 11.73
N MET A 23 -53.33 94.55 12.55
CA MET A 23 -52.11 94.72 13.35
C MET A 23 -51.09 93.62 13.05
N ARG A 24 -49.83 93.85 13.41
CA ARG A 24 -48.75 92.85 13.27
C ARG A 24 -48.91 91.82 14.39
N ILE A 25 -48.89 90.53 14.08
CA ILE A 25 -49.09 89.45 15.07
C ILE A 25 -47.97 88.43 14.99
N VAL A 26 -47.42 88.02 16.13
CA VAL A 26 -46.42 86.95 16.24
C VAL A 26 -47.00 85.81 17.08
N THR A 27 -46.95 84.58 16.60
CA THR A 27 -47.33 83.42 17.42
C THR A 27 -46.16 82.99 18.31
N THR A 28 -46.43 82.40 19.48
CA THR A 28 -45.36 81.83 20.33
C THR A 28 -44.60 80.69 19.65
N ASP A 29 -45.19 80.08 18.61
CA ASP A 29 -44.55 79.08 17.76
C ASP A 29 -43.67 79.67 16.63
N GLY A 30 -43.59 81.00 16.53
CA GLY A 30 -42.65 81.71 15.66
C GLY A 30 -43.18 82.10 14.29
N ASP A 31 -44.50 82.03 14.06
CA ASP A 31 -45.11 82.55 12.83
C ASP A 31 -45.36 84.06 12.97
N LEU A 32 -44.94 84.83 11.97
CA LEU A 32 -45.17 86.28 11.93
C LEU A 32 -46.21 86.61 10.86
N ILE A 33 -47.17 87.43 11.22
CA ILE A 33 -48.18 87.98 10.33
C ILE A 33 -48.07 89.50 10.35
N GLU A 34 -47.73 90.09 9.21
CA GLU A 34 -47.66 91.54 9.05
C GLU A 34 -49.07 92.15 9.00
N SER A 35 -49.22 93.44 9.33
CA SER A 35 -50.52 94.14 9.30
C SER A 35 -51.16 94.17 7.91
N SER A 36 -50.38 93.92 6.85
CA SER A 36 -50.82 93.72 5.47
C SER A 36 -51.53 92.39 5.21
N GLY A 37 -51.49 91.45 6.17
CA GLY A 37 -52.07 90.11 6.06
C GLY A 37 -51.13 89.06 5.46
N ALA A 38 -49.89 89.43 5.11
CA ALA A 38 -48.89 88.47 4.65
C ALA A 38 -48.36 87.63 5.83
N MET A 39 -48.44 86.29 5.70
CA MET A 39 -47.93 85.33 6.69
C MET A 39 -46.55 84.82 6.26
N LEU A 40 -45.55 84.99 7.12
CA LEU A 40 -44.22 84.42 6.97
C LEU A 40 -44.08 83.26 7.95
N GLY A 41 -43.99 82.03 7.41
CA GLY A 41 -43.97 80.79 8.19
C GLY A 41 -42.67 80.57 8.95
N GLY A 42 -42.81 80.27 10.24
CA GLY A 42 -41.72 79.98 11.18
C GLY A 42 -41.20 78.54 11.11
N TRP A 43 -40.09 78.32 11.81
CA TRP A 43 -39.29 77.09 11.79
C TRP A 43 -39.95 75.94 12.58
N TYR A 44 -40.50 74.93 11.90
CA TYR A 44 -41.08 73.75 12.55
C TYR A 44 -40.02 72.79 13.12
N LYS A 45 -40.01 72.58 14.43
CA LYS A 45 -39.19 71.55 15.10
C LYS A 45 -39.90 70.19 15.02
N LYS A 46 -39.49 69.31 14.09
CA LYS A 46 -39.98 67.91 14.03
C LYS A 46 -39.65 67.19 15.35
N LYS A 47 -40.65 66.56 15.99
CA LYS A 47 -40.42 65.63 17.11
C LYS A 47 -39.64 64.39 16.59
N ALA A 48 -38.59 63.99 17.31
CA ALA A 48 -37.76 62.84 16.98
C ALA A 48 -38.55 61.51 17.11
N PRO A 49 -38.26 60.48 16.30
CA PRO A 49 -38.89 59.16 16.45
C PRO A 49 -38.46 58.53 17.78
N VAL A 50 -39.38 57.82 18.42
CA VAL A 50 -39.07 57.04 19.64
C VAL A 50 -38.18 55.88 19.23
N VAL A 51 -36.88 56.04 19.41
CA VAL A 51 -35.86 54.99 19.20
C VAL A 51 -35.96 54.01 20.36
N ASP A 52 -36.21 52.73 20.06
CA ASP A 52 -36.20 51.64 21.04
C ASP A 52 -34.77 51.32 21.47
N THR A 53 -34.23 52.19 22.32
CA THR A 53 -32.85 52.16 22.83
C THR A 53 -32.50 50.85 23.53
N LYS A 54 -33.48 50.13 24.08
CA LYS A 54 -33.26 48.82 24.72
C LYS A 54 -32.87 47.73 23.71
N LYS A 55 -33.50 47.72 22.52
CA LYS A 55 -33.20 46.73 21.49
C LYS A 55 -31.77 46.88 20.96
N TYR A 56 -31.37 48.10 20.63
CA TYR A 56 -30.01 48.40 20.16
C TYR A 56 -28.95 48.14 21.23
N LEU A 57 -29.23 48.41 22.52
CA LEU A 57 -28.31 48.07 23.61
C LEU A 57 -28.07 46.56 23.74
N ASN A 58 -29.09 45.74 23.49
CA ASN A 58 -28.93 44.28 23.51
C ASN A 58 -28.14 43.78 22.29
N GLU A 59 -28.37 44.34 21.10
CA GLU A 59 -27.60 44.02 19.89
C GLU A 59 -26.11 44.39 20.05
N ILE A 60 -25.81 45.55 20.64
CA ILE A 60 -24.43 45.97 20.95
C ILE A 60 -23.78 44.97 21.91
N LYS A 61 -24.48 44.56 22.98
CA LYS A 61 -23.96 43.57 23.94
C LYS A 61 -23.68 42.22 23.28
N THR A 62 -24.54 41.75 22.37
CA THR A 62 -24.30 40.50 21.63
C THR A 62 -23.08 40.61 20.73
N ILE A 63 -22.94 41.72 20.00
CA ILE A 63 -21.79 41.99 19.11
C ILE A 63 -20.49 42.11 19.92
N GLU A 64 -20.50 42.76 21.09
CA GLU A 64 -19.35 42.84 21.98
C GLU A 64 -18.91 41.45 22.47
N LEU A 65 -19.87 40.57 22.76
CA LEU A 65 -19.59 39.22 23.24
C LEU A 65 -19.05 38.32 22.11
N GLU A 66 -19.56 38.47 20.89
CA GLU A 66 -19.01 37.83 19.68
C GLU A 66 -17.61 38.34 19.34
N ASN A 67 -17.39 39.64 19.36
CA ASN A 67 -16.06 40.23 19.17
C ASN A 67 -15.06 39.68 20.18
N LYS A 68 -15.46 39.53 21.44
CA LYS A 68 -14.59 38.94 22.47
C LYS A 68 -14.26 37.46 22.21
N LYS A 69 -15.19 36.69 21.62
CA LYS A 69 -14.93 35.30 21.18
C LYS A 69 -13.97 35.27 19.99
N LEU A 70 -14.22 36.09 18.96
CA LEU A 70 -13.36 36.20 17.78
C LEU A 70 -11.93 36.64 18.15
N TRP A 71 -11.77 37.58 19.08
CA TRP A 71 -10.45 37.99 19.58
C TRP A 71 -9.70 36.84 20.27
N LYS A 72 -10.41 35.96 21.00
CA LYS A 72 -9.79 34.75 21.58
C LYS A 72 -9.37 33.77 20.48
N GLU A 73 -10.22 33.52 19.49
CA GLU A 73 -9.90 32.64 18.36
C GLU A 73 -8.71 33.15 17.55
N ILE A 74 -8.69 34.43 17.19
CA ILE A 74 -7.55 35.08 16.51
C ILE A 74 -6.26 34.88 17.31
N ARG A 75 -6.31 34.99 18.64
CA ARG A 75 -5.14 34.78 19.50
C ARG A 75 -4.66 33.33 19.49
N THR A 76 -5.58 32.36 19.47
CA THR A 76 -5.22 30.94 19.36
C THR A 76 -4.65 30.58 17.98
N LEU A 77 -5.24 31.11 16.91
CA LEU A 77 -4.77 30.90 15.54
C LEU A 77 -3.39 31.52 15.33
N LYS A 78 -3.14 32.73 15.84
CA LYS A 78 -1.80 33.35 15.80
C LYS A 78 -0.73 32.51 16.52
N LYS A 79 -1.08 31.83 17.62
CA LYS A 79 -0.15 30.91 18.29
C LYS A 79 0.14 29.67 17.42
N LYS A 80 -0.90 29.05 16.86
CA LYS A 80 -0.74 27.88 15.96
C LYS A 80 0.09 28.22 14.72
N ILE A 81 -0.11 29.39 14.11
CA ILE A 81 0.69 29.85 12.97
C ILE A 81 2.17 29.94 13.35
N LYS A 82 2.51 30.57 14.47
CA LYS A 82 3.90 30.63 14.94
C LYS A 82 4.52 29.25 15.20
N GLU A 83 3.75 28.32 15.77
CA GLU A 83 4.23 26.95 15.97
C GLU A 83 4.49 26.22 14.65
N LEU A 84 3.63 26.42 13.65
CA LEU A 84 3.80 25.84 12.31
C LEU A 84 4.99 26.45 11.58
N GLU A 85 5.21 27.77 11.65
CA GLU A 85 6.38 28.44 11.06
C GLU A 85 7.71 27.92 11.65
N ILE A 86 7.73 27.60 12.94
CA ILE A 86 8.91 27.01 13.60
C ILE A 86 9.14 25.57 13.12
N LYS A 87 8.08 24.77 12.95
CA LYS A 87 8.18 23.41 12.42
C LYS A 87 8.65 23.42 10.96
N GLU A 88 8.08 24.27 10.13
CA GLU A 88 8.48 24.43 8.72
C GLU A 88 9.97 24.79 8.59
N LYS A 89 10.47 25.74 9.39
CA LYS A 89 11.90 26.10 9.40
C LYS A 89 12.81 24.94 9.84
N LYS A 90 12.34 24.06 10.74
CA LYS A 90 13.11 22.87 11.14
C LYS A 90 13.15 21.84 10.01
N GLU A 91 12.01 21.58 9.37
CA GLU A 91 11.91 20.66 8.24
C GLU A 91 12.80 21.13 7.07
N ILE A 92 12.71 22.39 6.66
CA ILE A 92 13.54 22.96 5.57
C ILE A 92 15.04 22.78 5.84
N ARG A 93 15.48 22.96 7.09
CA ARG A 93 16.88 22.73 7.46
C ARG A 93 17.26 21.24 7.38
N GLY A 94 16.37 20.34 7.79
CA GLY A 94 16.54 18.89 7.67
C GLY A 94 16.67 18.46 6.20
N THR A 95 15.76 18.94 5.34
CA THR A 95 15.78 18.64 3.90
C THR A 95 17.08 19.13 3.25
N SER A 96 17.53 20.34 3.57
CA SER A 96 18.78 20.88 3.02
C SER A 96 20.03 20.11 3.47
N SER A 97 20.04 19.54 4.70
CA SER A 97 21.12 18.65 5.12
C SER A 97 21.11 17.31 4.38
N LEU A 98 19.93 16.72 4.17
CA LEU A 98 19.77 15.46 3.43
C LEU A 98 20.17 15.62 1.95
N GLU A 99 19.80 16.74 1.31
CA GLU A 99 20.21 17.05 -0.06
C GLU A 99 21.75 17.09 -0.22
N LYS A 100 22.46 17.64 0.77
CA LYS A 100 23.94 17.66 0.75
C LYS A 100 24.53 16.26 0.91
N GLU A 101 23.95 15.41 1.75
CA GLU A 101 24.38 14.02 1.91
C GLU A 101 24.11 13.17 0.67
N ILE A 102 22.96 13.36 0.02
CA ILE A 102 22.62 12.72 -1.26
C ILE A 102 23.65 13.10 -2.31
N ALA A 103 23.92 14.40 -2.50
CA ALA A 103 24.90 14.87 -3.48
C ALA A 103 26.32 14.33 -3.22
N LYS A 104 26.74 14.20 -1.95
CA LYS A 104 28.02 13.60 -1.57
C LYS A 104 28.06 12.10 -1.90
N THR A 105 26.97 11.39 -1.61
CA THR A 105 26.86 9.95 -1.85
C THR A 105 26.82 9.64 -3.34
N GLU A 106 26.11 10.44 -4.14
CA GLU A 106 26.09 10.33 -5.60
C GLU A 106 27.48 10.52 -6.23
N LYS A 107 28.25 11.51 -5.76
CA LYS A 107 29.64 11.70 -6.19
C LYS A 107 30.52 10.49 -5.85
N ASN A 108 30.34 9.92 -4.65
CA ASN A 108 31.07 8.73 -4.24
C ASN A 108 30.72 7.52 -5.13
N ILE A 109 29.43 7.29 -5.38
CA ILE A 109 28.95 6.22 -6.28
C ILE A 109 29.52 6.39 -7.68
N PHE A 110 29.54 7.61 -8.22
CA PHE A 110 30.13 7.89 -9.52
C PHE A 110 31.63 7.56 -9.57
N SER A 111 32.37 7.95 -8.54
CA SER A 111 33.81 7.64 -8.45
C SER A 111 34.08 6.12 -8.35
N LEU A 112 33.27 5.39 -7.59
CA LEU A 112 33.37 3.94 -7.44
C LEU A 112 33.01 3.19 -8.73
N ARG A 113 31.98 3.66 -9.45
CA ARG A 113 31.62 3.12 -10.77
C ARG A 113 32.75 3.27 -11.78
N ASN A 114 33.42 4.42 -11.79
CA ASN A 114 34.57 4.64 -12.67
C ASN A 114 35.77 3.78 -12.30
N LYS A 115 36.07 3.63 -10.99
CA LYS A 115 37.12 2.69 -10.53
C LYS A 115 36.80 1.25 -10.91
N ARG A 116 35.55 0.81 -10.72
CA ARG A 116 35.09 -0.53 -11.10
C ARG A 116 35.26 -0.78 -12.60
N LYS A 117 34.91 0.19 -13.44
CA LYS A 117 35.08 0.10 -14.89
C LYS A 117 36.54 -0.11 -15.28
N LYS A 118 37.45 0.72 -14.72
CA LYS A 118 38.90 0.58 -14.97
C LYS A 118 39.44 -0.80 -14.57
N LEU A 119 39.08 -1.29 -13.39
CA LEU A 119 39.48 -2.62 -12.93
C LEU A 119 38.94 -3.75 -13.82
N TYR A 120 37.73 -3.58 -14.37
CA TYR A 120 37.13 -4.55 -15.28
C TYR A 120 37.85 -4.59 -16.63
N ASP A 121 38.20 -3.42 -17.17
CA ASP A 121 38.98 -3.30 -18.40
C ASP A 121 40.39 -3.91 -18.21
N GLU A 122 41.05 -3.64 -17.08
CA GLU A 122 42.34 -4.26 -16.71
C GLU A 122 42.26 -5.78 -16.59
N LYS A 123 41.20 -6.28 -15.93
CA LYS A 123 40.95 -7.72 -15.81
C LYS A 123 40.80 -8.38 -17.19
N SER A 124 40.03 -7.78 -18.09
CA SER A 124 39.82 -8.29 -19.45
C SER A 124 41.14 -8.37 -20.23
N VAL A 125 42.00 -7.35 -20.12
CA VAL A 125 43.34 -7.35 -20.73
C VAL A 125 44.22 -8.46 -20.15
N LEU A 126 44.18 -8.68 -18.84
CA LEU A 126 44.95 -9.77 -18.19
C LEU A 126 44.43 -11.16 -18.57
N GLU A 127 43.12 -11.36 -18.66
CA GLU A 127 42.51 -12.62 -19.10
C GLU A 127 42.92 -12.97 -20.54
N ASN A 128 42.95 -11.98 -21.44
CA ASN A 128 43.44 -12.16 -22.80
C ASN A 128 44.93 -12.52 -22.84
N LYS A 129 45.77 -11.89 -21.99
CA LYS A 129 47.19 -12.25 -21.86
C LYS A 129 47.38 -13.68 -21.35
N ILE A 130 46.59 -14.10 -20.35
CA ILE A 130 46.62 -15.47 -19.82
C ILE A 130 46.23 -16.47 -20.90
N SER A 131 45.17 -16.19 -21.65
CA SER A 131 44.74 -17.04 -22.77
C SER A 131 45.84 -17.18 -23.83
N GLY A 132 46.47 -16.06 -24.22
CA GLY A 132 47.59 -16.07 -25.16
C GLY A 132 48.81 -16.86 -24.66
N LEU A 133 49.14 -16.75 -23.36
CA LEU A 133 50.22 -17.53 -22.74
C LEU A 133 49.89 -19.03 -22.68
N LYS A 134 48.63 -19.40 -22.41
CA LYS A 134 48.18 -20.81 -22.44
C LYS A 134 48.35 -21.42 -23.82
N ILE A 135 47.96 -20.70 -24.88
CA ILE A 135 48.13 -21.14 -26.27
C ILE A 135 49.62 -21.32 -26.59
N LYS A 136 50.47 -20.35 -26.22
CA LYS A 136 51.93 -20.46 -26.40
C LYS A 136 52.52 -21.65 -25.65
N ARG A 137 52.07 -21.89 -24.41
CA ARG A 137 52.52 -23.02 -23.60
C ARG A 137 52.15 -24.35 -24.26
N ALA A 138 50.89 -24.50 -24.69
CA ALA A 138 50.44 -25.71 -25.40
C ALA A 138 51.24 -25.95 -26.69
N GLY A 139 51.53 -24.90 -27.46
CA GLY A 139 52.38 -25.00 -28.65
C GLY A 139 53.82 -25.41 -28.34
N LEU A 140 54.41 -24.89 -27.27
CA LEU A 140 55.75 -25.27 -26.81
C LEU A 140 55.79 -26.68 -26.23
N GLU A 141 54.76 -27.10 -25.48
CA GLU A 141 54.62 -28.46 -24.95
C GLU A 141 54.51 -29.48 -26.10
N ALA A 142 53.69 -29.20 -27.12
CA ALA A 142 53.60 -30.02 -28.32
C ALA A 142 54.96 -30.11 -29.05
N LYS A 143 55.64 -28.96 -29.24
CA LYS A 143 56.95 -28.93 -29.89
C LYS A 143 58.02 -29.68 -29.08
N LEU A 144 58.01 -29.54 -27.75
CA LEU A 144 58.90 -30.27 -26.86
C LEU A 144 58.62 -31.77 -26.90
N SER A 145 57.35 -32.18 -26.94
CA SER A 145 56.97 -33.58 -27.07
C SER A 145 57.47 -34.17 -28.39
N ASN A 146 57.31 -33.44 -29.50
CA ASN A 146 57.81 -33.87 -30.81
C ASN A 146 59.34 -34.00 -30.81
N LEU A 147 60.05 -33.01 -30.28
CA LEU A 147 61.51 -33.05 -30.16
C LEU A 147 62.00 -34.15 -29.21
N ARG A 148 61.21 -34.51 -28.19
CA ARG A 148 61.52 -35.64 -27.31
C ARG A 148 61.35 -36.96 -28.04
N MET A 149 60.24 -37.14 -28.77
CA MET A 149 60.02 -38.34 -29.60
C MET A 149 61.13 -38.48 -30.64
N GLU A 150 61.46 -37.42 -31.37
CA GLU A 150 62.57 -37.39 -32.33
C GLU A 150 63.90 -37.72 -31.63
N LYS A 151 64.21 -37.11 -30.49
CA LYS A 151 65.41 -37.47 -29.70
C LYS A 151 65.42 -38.94 -29.25
N GLU A 152 64.27 -39.51 -28.89
CA GLU A 152 64.13 -40.92 -28.51
C GLU A 152 64.47 -41.83 -29.70
N GLU A 153 64.04 -41.47 -30.92
CA GLU A 153 64.35 -42.22 -32.15
C GLU A 153 65.86 -42.26 -32.45
N PHE A 154 66.62 -41.21 -32.12
CA PHE A 154 68.07 -41.16 -32.33
C PHE A 154 68.90 -41.55 -31.08
N LYS A 155 68.26 -41.96 -29.98
CA LYS A 155 68.91 -42.19 -28.68
C LYS A 155 69.86 -43.39 -28.68
N ASP A 156 69.54 -44.42 -29.47
CA ASP A 156 70.28 -45.69 -29.51
C ASP A 156 71.24 -45.81 -30.70
N ILE A 157 71.34 -44.81 -31.58
CA ILE A 157 72.22 -44.90 -32.75
C ILE A 157 73.70 -45.06 -32.36
N LYS A 158 74.11 -44.47 -31.23
CA LYS A 158 75.47 -44.66 -30.69
C LYS A 158 75.73 -46.07 -30.14
N ASN A 159 74.69 -46.79 -29.72
CA ASN A 159 74.83 -48.14 -29.19
C ASN A 159 75.11 -49.17 -30.29
N PHE A 160 74.79 -48.87 -31.56
CA PHE A 160 74.96 -49.82 -32.66
C PHE A 160 76.34 -49.79 -33.35
N TYR A 161 77.23 -48.84 -33.02
CA TYR A 161 78.54 -48.71 -33.70
C TYR A 161 79.55 -49.80 -33.33
N ASN A 162 79.39 -50.47 -32.17
CA ASN A 162 80.31 -51.49 -31.65
C ASN A 162 79.66 -52.87 -31.42
N ILE A 163 78.43 -53.07 -31.88
CA ILE A 163 77.71 -54.34 -31.72
C ILE A 163 77.96 -55.20 -32.95
N SER A 164 78.31 -56.47 -32.74
CA SER A 164 78.53 -57.39 -33.86
C SER A 164 77.21 -57.65 -34.60
N VAL A 165 77.30 -57.98 -35.89
CA VAL A 165 76.11 -58.30 -36.71
C VAL A 165 75.27 -59.42 -36.07
N ASP A 166 75.89 -60.33 -35.33
CA ASP A 166 75.19 -61.44 -34.68
C ASP A 166 74.44 -61.04 -33.41
N GLU A 167 74.94 -60.07 -32.63
CA GLU A 167 74.21 -59.51 -31.48
C GLU A 167 73.01 -58.65 -31.92
N LEU A 168 73.12 -57.93 -33.04
CA LEU A 168 71.98 -57.21 -33.63
C LEU A 168 70.89 -58.18 -34.10
N LYS A 169 71.28 -59.32 -34.70
CA LYS A 169 70.32 -60.37 -35.06
C LYS A 169 69.64 -60.95 -33.83
N GLU A 170 70.33 -61.08 -32.70
CA GLU A 170 69.73 -61.54 -31.45
C GLU A 170 68.76 -60.51 -30.87
N GLY A 171 69.11 -59.22 -30.93
CA GLY A 171 68.20 -58.12 -30.57
C GLY A 171 66.93 -58.09 -31.43
N ILE A 172 67.07 -58.25 -32.75
CA ILE A 172 65.94 -58.39 -33.68
C ILE A 172 65.07 -59.59 -33.30
N ARG A 173 65.67 -60.74 -32.96
CA ARG A 173 64.91 -61.91 -32.49
C ARG A 173 64.12 -61.60 -31.22
N LYS A 174 64.69 -60.89 -30.24
CA LYS A 174 63.99 -60.49 -29.01
C LYS A 174 62.82 -59.54 -29.30
N VAL A 175 63.05 -58.52 -30.12
CA VAL A 175 61.99 -57.57 -30.54
C VAL A 175 60.88 -58.28 -31.32
N ILE A 176 61.22 -59.25 -32.19
CA ILE A 176 60.22 -60.08 -32.89
C ILE A 176 59.40 -60.91 -31.88
N ILE A 177 60.03 -61.47 -30.85
CA ILE A 177 59.31 -62.18 -29.79
C ILE A 177 58.36 -61.24 -29.03
N GLU A 178 58.79 -60.04 -28.69
CA GLU A 178 57.96 -59.01 -28.02
C GLU A 178 56.79 -58.55 -28.90
N ILE A 179 57.02 -58.30 -30.19
CA ILE A 179 55.97 -57.96 -31.16
C ILE A 179 54.96 -59.10 -31.28
N ASN A 180 55.42 -60.35 -31.33
CA ASN A 180 54.53 -61.50 -31.38
C ASN A 180 53.76 -61.71 -30.06
N ALA A 181 54.33 -61.31 -28.91
CA ALA A 181 53.68 -61.38 -27.61
C ALA A 181 52.52 -60.36 -27.45
N LEU A 182 52.55 -59.25 -28.20
CA LEU A 182 51.43 -58.30 -28.28
C LEU A 182 50.19 -58.90 -28.97
N GLY A 183 50.34 -60.06 -29.61
CA GLY A 183 49.27 -60.76 -30.32
C GLY A 183 49.03 -60.21 -31.73
N PRO A 184 48.11 -60.82 -32.49
CA PRO A 184 47.79 -60.37 -33.83
C PRO A 184 47.17 -58.96 -33.79
N VAL A 185 47.54 -58.12 -34.76
CA VAL A 185 46.94 -56.79 -34.92
C VAL A 185 45.42 -56.93 -35.07
N ASN A 186 44.67 -56.38 -34.12
CA ASN A 186 43.21 -56.38 -34.18
C ASN A 186 42.74 -55.31 -35.18
N LEU A 187 42.66 -55.67 -36.45
CA LEU A 187 42.20 -54.77 -37.50
C LEU A 187 40.74 -54.32 -37.31
N ARG A 188 39.93 -55.07 -36.53
CA ARG A 188 38.55 -54.70 -36.19
C ARG A 188 38.46 -53.53 -35.21
N ALA A 189 39.52 -53.26 -34.44
CA ALA A 189 39.55 -52.18 -33.47
C ALA A 189 39.31 -50.81 -34.10
N ILE A 190 39.68 -50.64 -35.38
CA ILE A 190 39.49 -49.39 -36.13
C ILE A 190 37.99 -49.15 -36.38
N ASP A 191 37.26 -50.19 -36.80
CA ASP A 191 35.83 -50.08 -37.07
C ASP A 191 35.01 -50.05 -35.77
N GLU A 192 35.43 -50.78 -34.74
CA GLU A 192 34.86 -50.71 -33.39
C GLU A 192 35.03 -49.31 -32.78
N TYR A 193 36.21 -48.69 -32.91
CA TYR A 193 36.44 -47.32 -32.47
C TYR A 193 35.50 -46.34 -33.16
N LYS A 194 35.37 -46.41 -34.49
CA LYS A 194 34.44 -45.53 -35.24
C LYS A 194 33.01 -45.69 -34.75
N THR A 195 32.58 -46.93 -34.49
CA THR A 195 31.22 -47.22 -33.99
C THR A 195 31.01 -46.60 -32.61
N ILE A 196 31.94 -46.83 -31.68
CA ILE A 196 31.89 -46.26 -30.32
C ILE A 196 31.93 -44.73 -30.35
N ASP A 197 32.75 -44.13 -31.22
CA ASP A 197 32.84 -42.67 -31.36
C ASP A 197 31.53 -42.07 -31.87
N THR A 198 30.87 -42.72 -32.83
CA THR A 198 29.52 -42.30 -33.28
C THR A 198 28.47 -42.41 -32.18
N GLU A 199 28.42 -43.54 -31.46
CA GLU A 199 27.49 -43.73 -30.34
C GLU A 199 27.74 -42.69 -29.23
N PHE A 200 29.01 -42.41 -28.92
CA PHE A 200 29.39 -41.39 -27.96
C PHE A 200 28.92 -39.99 -28.39
N GLY A 201 29.06 -39.65 -29.67
CA GLY A 201 28.57 -38.40 -30.24
C GLY A 201 27.06 -38.23 -30.05
N GLU A 202 26.28 -39.26 -30.36
CA GLU A 202 24.82 -39.26 -30.17
C GLU A 202 24.42 -39.14 -28.69
N LEU A 203 25.09 -39.88 -27.81
CA LEU A 203 24.87 -39.82 -26.36
C LEU A 203 25.17 -38.44 -25.80
N LYS A 204 26.24 -37.81 -26.26
CA LYS A 204 26.63 -36.46 -25.87
C LYS A 204 25.59 -35.43 -26.32
N GLU A 205 25.11 -35.52 -27.56
CA GLU A 205 24.06 -34.61 -28.05
C GLU A 205 22.75 -34.76 -27.26
N LYS A 206 22.36 -36.00 -26.92
CA LYS A 206 21.22 -36.26 -26.04
C LYS A 206 21.41 -35.67 -24.65
N LEU A 207 22.61 -35.81 -24.08
CA LEU A 207 22.94 -35.24 -22.77
C LEU A 207 22.84 -33.71 -22.79
N ASP A 208 23.41 -33.06 -23.80
CA ASP A 208 23.39 -31.61 -23.94
C ASP A 208 21.94 -31.10 -24.06
N LYS A 209 21.09 -31.76 -24.85
CA LYS A 209 19.64 -31.44 -24.93
C LYS A 209 18.93 -31.59 -23.59
N LEU A 210 19.17 -32.68 -22.86
CA LEU A 210 18.57 -32.90 -21.53
C LEU A 210 19.01 -31.84 -20.51
N LEU A 211 20.26 -31.38 -20.60
CA LEU A 211 20.76 -30.29 -19.76
C LEU A 211 20.06 -28.98 -20.09
N GLU A 212 19.88 -28.65 -21.37
CA GLU A 212 19.13 -27.47 -21.79
C GLU A 212 17.67 -27.49 -21.32
N GLU A 213 16.98 -28.63 -21.49
CA GLU A 213 15.61 -28.82 -21.03
C GLU A 213 15.50 -28.68 -19.51
N LYS A 214 16.43 -29.31 -18.76
CA LYS A 214 16.50 -29.16 -17.30
C LYS A 214 16.64 -27.68 -16.92
N HIS A 215 17.55 -26.96 -17.57
CA HIS A 215 17.75 -25.54 -17.30
C HIS A 215 16.48 -24.72 -17.58
N ALA A 216 15.78 -24.98 -18.69
CA ALA A 216 14.52 -24.32 -19.02
C ALA A 216 13.41 -24.59 -17.99
N ILE A 217 13.29 -25.84 -17.52
CA ILE A 217 12.32 -26.22 -16.48
C ILE A 217 12.65 -25.53 -15.16
N THR A 218 13.92 -25.56 -14.73
CA THR A 218 14.34 -24.92 -13.47
C THR A 218 14.08 -23.42 -13.48
N LYS A 219 14.35 -22.74 -14.60
CA LYS A 219 14.09 -21.31 -14.74
C LYS A 219 12.59 -21.01 -14.68
N THR A 220 11.77 -21.82 -15.36
CA THR A 220 10.32 -21.66 -15.35
C THR A 220 9.75 -21.88 -13.94
N ALA A 221 10.25 -22.88 -13.21
CA ALA A 221 9.87 -23.13 -11.82
C ALA A 221 10.19 -21.93 -10.92
N GLU A 222 11.39 -21.35 -11.04
CA GLU A 222 11.77 -20.14 -10.29
C GLU A 222 10.88 -18.93 -10.63
N GLU A 223 10.51 -18.76 -11.89
CA GLU A 223 9.59 -17.69 -12.32
C GLU A 223 8.17 -17.88 -11.76
N ILE A 224 7.67 -19.12 -11.75
CA ILE A 224 6.39 -19.47 -11.15
C ILE A 224 6.42 -19.20 -9.65
N GLU A 225 7.49 -19.58 -8.96
CA GLU A 225 7.63 -19.40 -7.52
C GLU A 225 7.62 -17.91 -7.13
N LYS A 226 8.35 -17.08 -7.88
CA LYS A 226 8.33 -15.61 -7.68
C LYS A 226 6.93 -15.03 -7.90
N LYS A 227 6.21 -15.50 -8.93
CA LYS A 227 4.83 -15.06 -9.19
C LYS A 227 3.87 -15.52 -8.10
N ARG A 228 4.02 -16.76 -7.62
CA ARG A 228 3.25 -17.35 -6.51
C ARG A 228 3.42 -16.51 -5.25
N TYR A 229 4.66 -16.27 -4.83
CA TYR A 229 5.00 -15.45 -3.67
C TYR A 229 4.42 -14.04 -3.78
N LYS A 230 4.66 -13.36 -4.91
CA LYS A 230 4.15 -12.00 -5.13
C LYS A 230 2.63 -11.94 -5.02
N LYS A 231 1.92 -12.85 -5.71
CA LYS A 231 0.46 -12.86 -5.71
C LYS A 231 -0.11 -13.19 -4.33
N PHE A 232 0.53 -14.11 -3.61
CA PHE A 232 0.16 -14.45 -2.24
C PHE A 232 0.31 -13.23 -1.32
N MET A 233 1.46 -12.56 -1.33
CA MET A 233 1.71 -11.39 -0.48
C MET A 233 0.78 -10.22 -0.79
N GLU A 234 0.52 -9.94 -2.08
CA GLU A 234 -0.47 -8.94 -2.49
C GLU A 234 -1.85 -9.25 -1.89
N THR A 235 -2.28 -10.51 -2.01
CA THR A 235 -3.57 -10.97 -1.50
C THR A 235 -3.63 -10.91 0.04
N LEU A 236 -2.58 -11.35 0.73
CA LEU A 236 -2.49 -11.31 2.19
C LEU A 236 -2.56 -9.89 2.74
N ILE A 237 -1.85 -8.94 2.11
CA ILE A 237 -1.89 -7.53 2.50
C ILE A 237 -3.30 -6.96 2.35
N GLU A 238 -3.99 -7.28 1.26
CA GLU A 238 -5.33 -6.77 1.00
C GLU A 238 -6.37 -7.37 1.95
N ILE A 239 -6.29 -8.68 2.21
CA ILE A 239 -7.11 -9.35 3.22
C ILE A 239 -6.82 -8.80 4.63
N SER A 240 -5.55 -8.57 4.98
CA SER A 240 -5.17 -8.00 6.29
C SER A 240 -5.74 -6.61 6.50
N LYS A 241 -5.71 -5.75 5.46
CA LYS A 241 -6.35 -4.42 5.49
C LYS A 241 -7.87 -4.53 5.69
N ASN A 242 -8.53 -5.42 4.95
CA ASN A 242 -9.97 -5.64 5.11
C ASN A 242 -10.30 -6.17 6.51
N PHE A 243 -9.49 -7.10 7.02
CA PHE A 243 -9.65 -7.70 8.34
C PHE A 243 -9.52 -6.67 9.46
N SER A 244 -8.45 -5.88 9.47
CA SER A 244 -8.25 -4.80 10.45
C SER A 244 -9.42 -3.80 10.43
N ARG A 245 -9.87 -3.37 9.24
CA ARG A 245 -11.01 -2.45 9.10
C ARG A 245 -12.31 -3.05 9.65
N ILE A 246 -12.67 -4.27 9.21
CA ILE A 246 -13.92 -4.91 9.63
C ILE A 246 -13.89 -5.17 11.14
N TYR A 247 -12.74 -5.60 11.67
CA TYR A 247 -12.61 -5.89 13.10
C TYR A 247 -12.73 -4.63 13.95
N SER A 248 -12.14 -3.52 13.48
CA SER A 248 -12.24 -2.22 14.16
C SER A 248 -13.67 -1.68 14.14
N ASP A 249 -14.38 -1.78 13.00
CA ASP A 249 -15.79 -1.40 12.89
C ASP A 249 -16.68 -2.19 13.87
N LEU A 250 -16.36 -3.48 14.05
CA LEU A 250 -17.18 -4.39 14.85
C LEU A 250 -16.89 -4.28 16.36
N THR A 251 -15.61 -4.18 16.75
CA THR A 251 -15.19 -4.30 18.16
C THR A 251 -14.58 -3.04 18.76
N SER A 252 -14.30 -2.01 17.94
CA SER A 252 -13.42 -0.88 18.30
C SER A 252 -12.04 -1.33 18.79
N GLY A 253 -11.57 -2.47 18.28
CA GLY A 253 -10.26 -3.05 18.53
C GLY A 253 -9.35 -2.94 17.30
N ASP A 254 -8.24 -3.67 17.35
CA ASP A 254 -7.32 -3.82 16.22
C ASP A 254 -7.08 -5.31 15.94
N ALA A 255 -6.75 -5.66 14.70
CA ALA A 255 -6.47 -7.03 14.31
C ALA A 255 -5.49 -7.06 13.14
N ASN A 256 -4.63 -8.08 13.12
CA ASN A 256 -3.60 -8.21 12.12
C ASN A 256 -3.37 -9.67 11.73
N LEU A 257 -2.87 -9.86 10.52
CA LEU A 257 -2.50 -11.15 9.96
C LEU A 257 -1.00 -11.15 9.70
N ARG A 258 -0.30 -12.19 10.19
CA ARG A 258 1.15 -12.34 10.00
C ARG A 258 1.49 -13.78 9.66
N LEU A 259 2.53 -13.98 8.86
CA LEU A 259 3.10 -15.31 8.66
C LEU A 259 3.91 -15.71 9.89
N VAL A 260 3.99 -17.02 10.16
CA VAL A 260 4.83 -17.56 11.25
C VAL A 260 6.29 -17.24 10.96
N GLU A 261 6.75 -17.49 9.73
CA GLU A 261 8.07 -17.12 9.26
C GLU A 261 7.98 -16.06 8.18
N THR A 262 8.78 -15.00 8.33
CA THR A 262 8.89 -13.95 7.32
C THR A 262 9.52 -14.53 6.06
N GLU A 263 8.84 -14.39 4.92
CA GLU A 263 9.25 -14.87 3.59
C GLU A 263 8.93 -16.34 3.25
N ASP A 264 8.37 -17.12 4.19
CA ASP A 264 7.85 -18.46 3.87
C ASP A 264 6.32 -18.46 3.88
N ILE A 265 5.74 -18.62 2.68
CA ILE A 265 4.28 -18.69 2.50
C ILE A 265 3.69 -20.02 3.00
N ASP A 266 4.52 -21.05 3.18
CA ASP A 266 4.13 -22.37 3.66
C ASP A 266 4.22 -22.46 5.20
N SER A 267 4.82 -21.46 5.88
CA SER A 267 5.00 -21.41 7.34
C SER A 267 3.71 -21.28 8.17
N GLY A 268 2.58 -21.04 7.52
CA GLY A 268 1.27 -20.87 8.17
C GLY A 268 0.95 -19.43 8.56
N LEU A 269 -0.30 -19.21 8.97
CA LEU A 269 -0.86 -17.88 9.24
C LEU A 269 -1.20 -17.71 10.72
N ILE A 270 -0.66 -16.66 11.32
CA ILE A 270 -0.99 -16.18 12.66
C ILE A 270 -2.08 -15.12 12.53
N ILE A 271 -3.21 -15.38 13.19
CA ILE A 271 -4.34 -14.45 13.31
C ILE A 271 -4.30 -13.84 14.70
N GLU A 272 -4.07 -12.54 14.77
CA GLU A 272 -4.04 -11.81 16.02
C GLU A 272 -5.14 -10.77 16.07
N ALA A 273 -5.75 -10.63 17.25
CA ALA A 273 -6.78 -9.66 17.50
C ALA A 273 -6.64 -9.05 18.90
N GLN A 274 -6.98 -7.78 19.00
CA GLN A 274 -7.00 -6.99 20.22
C GLN A 274 -8.40 -6.44 20.45
N PRO A 275 -9.21 -7.09 21.31
CA PRO A 275 -10.49 -6.54 21.76
C PRO A 275 -10.30 -5.20 22.49
N LYS A 276 -11.33 -4.35 22.50
CA LYS A 276 -11.30 -3.03 23.13
C LYS A 276 -10.81 -3.10 24.59
N GLY A 277 -9.66 -2.48 24.87
CA GLY A 277 -9.07 -2.39 26.20
C GLY A 277 -8.33 -3.65 26.69
N LYS A 278 -8.15 -4.67 25.83
CA LYS A 278 -7.36 -5.88 26.13
C LYS A 278 -6.01 -5.86 25.39
N LYS A 279 -5.15 -6.84 25.69
CA LYS A 279 -3.90 -7.07 24.96
C LYS A 279 -4.15 -7.78 23.63
N MET A 280 -3.21 -7.68 22.69
CA MET A 280 -3.19 -8.49 21.48
C MET A 280 -3.05 -9.97 21.85
N LEU A 281 -3.91 -10.82 21.31
CA LEU A 281 -3.89 -12.26 21.52
C LEU A 281 -3.92 -12.97 20.18
N ASN A 282 -3.27 -14.13 20.10
CA ASN A 282 -3.51 -15.10 19.04
C ASN A 282 -4.95 -15.65 19.19
N ILE A 283 -5.62 -15.91 18.07
CA ILE A 283 -6.97 -16.48 18.01
C ILE A 283 -7.16 -17.72 18.90
N ASP A 284 -6.13 -18.53 19.09
CA ASP A 284 -6.20 -19.73 19.94
C ASP A 284 -6.23 -19.43 21.44
N SER A 285 -5.79 -18.24 21.84
CA SER A 285 -5.78 -17.79 23.24
C SER A 285 -6.99 -16.91 23.60
N MET A 286 -7.94 -16.73 22.68
CA MET A 286 -9.13 -15.90 22.90
C MET A 286 -10.25 -16.68 23.58
N SER A 287 -11.16 -15.98 24.27
CA SER A 287 -12.39 -16.59 24.78
C SER A 287 -13.31 -17.07 23.63
N GLY A 288 -14.20 -18.02 23.87
CA GLY A 288 -15.03 -18.63 22.81
C GLY A 288 -15.80 -17.61 21.95
N GLY A 289 -16.43 -16.61 22.58
CA GLY A 289 -17.13 -15.55 21.87
C GLY A 289 -16.20 -14.61 21.10
N GLU A 290 -15.05 -14.24 21.66
CA GLU A 290 -14.05 -13.43 20.97
C GLU A 290 -13.43 -14.20 19.79
N LYS A 291 -13.16 -15.49 19.95
CA LYS A 291 -12.67 -16.37 18.88
C LYS A 291 -13.67 -16.44 17.72
N ALA A 292 -14.96 -16.60 18.01
CA ALA A 292 -16.02 -16.61 17.01
C ALA A 292 -16.11 -15.28 16.25
N VAL A 293 -16.07 -14.14 16.95
CA VAL A 293 -16.08 -12.81 16.33
C VAL A 293 -14.86 -12.61 15.42
N THR A 294 -13.66 -12.95 15.90
CA THR A 294 -12.41 -12.83 15.13
C THR A 294 -12.44 -13.72 13.90
N ALA A 295 -12.90 -14.98 14.03
CA ALA A 295 -13.00 -15.92 12.91
C ALA A 295 -14.01 -15.45 11.85
N LEU A 296 -15.21 -15.02 12.26
CA LEU A 296 -16.20 -14.48 11.33
C LEU A 296 -15.70 -13.23 10.62
N THR A 297 -15.03 -12.34 11.35
CA THR A 297 -14.42 -11.14 10.77
C THR A 297 -13.37 -11.49 9.71
N PHE A 298 -12.54 -12.51 9.97
CA PHE A 298 -11.55 -13.00 9.01
C PHE A 298 -12.21 -13.59 7.76
N LEU A 299 -13.26 -14.40 7.92
CA LEU A 299 -14.04 -14.93 6.81
C LEU A 299 -14.65 -13.81 5.95
N PHE A 300 -15.21 -12.77 6.57
CA PHE A 300 -15.74 -11.63 5.84
C PHE A 300 -14.65 -10.81 5.14
N ALA A 301 -13.45 -10.72 5.69
CA ALA A 301 -12.32 -10.06 5.05
C ALA A 301 -11.90 -10.79 3.75
N ILE A 302 -11.88 -12.12 3.78
CA ILE A 302 -11.65 -12.96 2.59
C ILE A 302 -12.77 -12.75 1.57
N GLN A 303 -14.02 -12.80 2.03
CA GLN A 303 -15.18 -12.66 1.16
C GLN A 303 -15.28 -11.26 0.52
N GLN A 304 -14.75 -10.23 1.19
CA GLN A 304 -14.65 -8.89 0.62
C GLN A 304 -13.60 -8.81 -0.50
N TYR A 305 -12.49 -9.55 -0.38
CA TYR A 305 -11.49 -9.63 -1.44
C TYR A 305 -12.02 -10.39 -2.66
N LYS A 306 -12.69 -11.53 -2.43
CA LYS A 306 -13.30 -12.35 -3.47
C LYS A 306 -14.74 -12.69 -3.11
N ALA A 307 -15.67 -11.89 -3.62
CA ALA A 307 -17.09 -12.06 -3.36
C ALA A 307 -17.60 -13.39 -3.94
N SER A 308 -18.23 -14.18 -3.07
CA SER A 308 -19.04 -15.34 -3.48
C SER A 308 -20.50 -14.90 -3.62
N PRO A 309 -21.26 -15.45 -4.58
CA PRO A 309 -22.63 -15.03 -4.85
C PRO A 309 -23.60 -15.33 -3.70
N PHE A 310 -23.33 -16.39 -2.92
CA PHE A 310 -24.07 -16.72 -1.71
C PHE A 310 -23.13 -17.18 -0.58
N CYS A 311 -23.61 -17.07 0.65
CA CYS A 311 -22.92 -17.50 1.87
C CYS A 311 -23.92 -18.20 2.80
N ILE A 312 -23.52 -19.36 3.32
CA ILE A 312 -24.32 -20.16 4.26
C ILE A 312 -23.60 -20.12 5.61
N LEU A 313 -24.30 -19.67 6.65
CA LEU A 313 -23.79 -19.65 8.01
C LEU A 313 -24.67 -20.57 8.85
N ASP A 314 -24.08 -21.61 9.43
CA ASP A 314 -24.78 -22.58 10.26
C ASP A 314 -24.41 -22.38 11.73
N GLU A 315 -25.38 -21.96 12.54
CA GLU A 315 -25.27 -21.66 13.98
C GLU A 315 -24.05 -20.80 14.37
N ALA A 316 -23.63 -19.93 13.46
CA ALA A 316 -22.44 -19.09 13.63
C ALA A 316 -22.54 -18.11 14.82
N ASP A 317 -23.76 -17.86 15.31
CA ASP A 317 -24.05 -17.00 16.46
C ASP A 317 -24.21 -17.76 17.78
N ALA A 318 -24.12 -19.09 17.81
CA ALA A 318 -24.33 -19.89 19.02
C ALA A 318 -23.32 -19.56 20.15
N ALA A 319 -22.09 -19.19 19.80
CA ALA A 319 -21.04 -18.80 20.75
C ALA A 319 -21.01 -17.30 21.06
N LEU A 320 -21.90 -16.49 20.46
CA LEU A 320 -21.91 -15.04 20.59
C LEU A 320 -22.89 -14.57 21.67
N ASP A 321 -22.51 -13.52 22.40
CA ASP A 321 -23.46 -12.83 23.26
C ASP A 321 -24.43 -11.96 22.44
N LYS A 322 -25.48 -11.45 23.08
CA LYS A 322 -26.50 -10.62 22.42
C LYS A 322 -25.93 -9.37 21.74
N VAL A 323 -24.84 -8.81 22.27
CA VAL A 323 -24.23 -7.57 21.76
C VAL A 323 -23.44 -7.86 20.48
N ASN A 324 -22.60 -8.90 20.48
CA ASN A 324 -21.81 -9.31 19.33
C ASN A 324 -22.68 -9.92 18.23
N THR A 325 -23.75 -10.65 18.60
CA THR A 325 -24.76 -11.13 17.67
C THR A 325 -25.36 -9.98 16.85
N LYS A 326 -25.82 -8.91 17.51
CA LYS A 326 -26.32 -7.70 16.81
C LYS A 326 -25.30 -7.08 15.86
N ARG A 327 -24.03 -7.01 16.28
CA ARG A 327 -22.94 -6.44 15.46
C ARG A 327 -22.70 -7.26 14.20
N ILE A 328 -22.64 -8.59 14.33
CA ILE A 328 -22.47 -9.50 13.18
C ILE A 328 -23.67 -9.42 12.24
N ILE A 329 -24.90 -9.41 12.77
CA ILE A 329 -26.10 -9.30 11.92
C ILE A 329 -26.12 -7.98 11.15
N HIS A 330 -25.79 -6.86 11.78
CA HIS A 330 -25.71 -5.58 11.09
C HIS A 330 -24.70 -5.61 9.94
N LEU A 331 -23.58 -6.29 10.15
CA LEU A 331 -22.57 -6.51 9.12
C LEU A 331 -23.11 -7.39 7.98
N ILE A 332 -23.76 -8.51 8.30
CA ILE A 332 -24.43 -9.39 7.32
C ILE A 332 -25.45 -8.59 6.49
N LYS A 333 -26.30 -7.77 7.14
CA LYS A 333 -27.30 -6.93 6.48
C LYS A 333 -26.68 -5.88 5.56
N LYS A 334 -25.52 -5.32 5.94
CA LYS A 334 -24.77 -4.39 5.09
C LYS A 334 -24.28 -5.09 3.82
N TYR A 335 -23.76 -6.31 3.95
CA TYR A 335 -23.25 -7.09 2.82
C TYR A 335 -24.35 -7.79 2.00
N SER A 336 -25.54 -8.00 2.58
CA SER A 336 -26.65 -8.68 1.90
C SER A 336 -27.19 -7.94 0.68
N LYS A 337 -26.81 -6.66 0.52
CA LYS A 337 -27.09 -5.86 -0.69
C LYS A 337 -26.43 -6.44 -1.94
N ASN A 338 -25.28 -7.10 -1.78
CA ASN A 338 -24.46 -7.59 -2.88
C ASN A 338 -24.33 -9.12 -2.89
N ILE A 339 -24.61 -9.79 -1.77
CA ILE A 339 -24.39 -11.23 -1.57
C ILE A 339 -25.64 -11.84 -0.93
N GLN A 340 -26.05 -13.03 -1.37
CA GLN A 340 -27.15 -13.73 -0.72
C GLN A 340 -26.67 -14.45 0.56
N PHE A 341 -27.25 -14.11 1.71
CA PHE A 341 -26.98 -14.80 2.96
C PHE A 341 -28.10 -15.79 3.31
N ILE A 342 -27.71 -17.01 3.68
CA ILE A 342 -28.57 -18.03 4.26
C ILE A 342 -28.00 -18.32 5.64
N VAL A 343 -28.77 -18.01 6.68
CA VAL A 343 -28.32 -18.18 8.07
C VAL A 343 -29.25 -19.17 8.75
N ILE A 344 -28.68 -20.23 9.30
CA ILE A 344 -29.37 -21.23 10.11
C ILE A 344 -29.06 -20.86 11.57
N THR A 345 -30.10 -20.59 12.35
CA THR A 345 -29.96 -20.07 13.72
C THR A 345 -31.25 -20.26 14.51
N HIS A 346 -31.10 -20.30 15.83
CA HIS A 346 -32.20 -20.23 16.81
C HIS A 346 -32.27 -18.86 17.51
N SER A 347 -31.45 -17.89 17.12
CA SER A 347 -31.37 -16.56 17.72
C SER A 347 -32.52 -15.66 17.27
N ASP A 348 -33.38 -15.27 18.22
CA ASP A 348 -34.47 -14.32 17.98
C ASP A 348 -33.98 -12.98 17.39
N ILE A 349 -32.75 -12.56 17.74
CA ILE A 349 -32.14 -11.33 17.22
C ILE A 349 -31.85 -11.48 15.72
N THR A 350 -31.29 -12.62 15.32
CA THR A 350 -30.95 -12.89 13.92
C THR A 350 -32.21 -13.07 13.08
N ILE A 351 -33.20 -13.77 13.62
CA ILE A 351 -34.52 -13.97 12.99
C ILE A 351 -35.22 -12.63 12.78
N GLY A 352 -35.17 -11.73 13.78
CA GLY A 352 -35.83 -10.42 13.72
C GLY A 352 -35.33 -9.50 12.60
N GLU A 353 -34.07 -9.62 12.19
CA GLU A 353 -33.43 -8.77 11.17
C GLU A 353 -33.47 -9.38 9.74
N ALA A 354 -33.97 -10.61 9.61
CA ALA A 354 -34.01 -11.33 8.36
C ALA A 354 -35.07 -10.78 7.39
N ASP A 355 -34.82 -10.84 6.08
CA ASP A 355 -35.82 -10.43 5.07
C ASP A 355 -36.90 -11.50 4.84
N LYS A 356 -36.51 -12.77 5.00
CA LYS A 356 -37.37 -13.96 4.91
C LYS A 356 -36.88 -14.98 5.93
N VAL A 357 -37.82 -15.62 6.61
CA VAL A 357 -37.55 -16.68 7.57
C VAL A 357 -38.17 -17.96 7.05
N PHE A 358 -37.39 -19.05 7.03
CA PHE A 358 -37.87 -20.38 6.69
C PHE A 358 -37.84 -21.23 7.95
N GLY A 359 -39.02 -21.64 8.41
CA GLY A 359 -39.17 -22.55 9.53
C GLY A 359 -39.24 -24.00 9.06
N VAL A 360 -38.67 -24.91 9.82
CA VAL A 360 -38.78 -26.35 9.61
C VAL A 360 -39.57 -26.92 10.78
N SER A 361 -40.65 -27.64 10.49
CA SER A 361 -41.45 -28.39 11.46
C SER A 361 -41.49 -29.86 11.09
N MET A 362 -41.58 -30.75 12.07
CA MET A 362 -41.73 -32.18 11.86
C MET A 362 -43.18 -32.59 12.04
N GLU A 363 -43.81 -33.10 10.99
CA GLU A 363 -45.17 -33.66 11.02
C GLU A 363 -45.12 -35.12 10.56
N ASN A 364 -45.63 -36.04 11.37
CA ASN A 364 -45.65 -37.48 11.07
C ASN A 364 -44.28 -38.06 10.66
N GLY A 365 -43.19 -37.59 11.28
CA GLY A 365 -41.83 -38.03 10.97
C GLY A 365 -41.23 -37.47 9.67
N VAL A 366 -41.92 -36.53 8.99
CA VAL A 366 -41.43 -35.86 7.79
C VAL A 366 -41.21 -34.37 8.06
N SER A 367 -40.06 -33.84 7.66
CA SER A 367 -39.75 -32.41 7.76
C SER A 367 -40.54 -31.62 6.72
N LYS A 368 -41.38 -30.70 7.16
CA LYS A 368 -42.08 -29.71 6.34
C LYS A 368 -41.45 -28.34 6.52
N ILE A 369 -41.31 -27.60 5.42
CA ILE A 369 -40.73 -26.27 5.40
C ILE A 369 -41.84 -25.26 5.15
N PHE A 370 -41.88 -24.18 5.93
CA PHE A 370 -42.77 -23.06 5.72
C PHE A 370 -41.97 -21.75 5.67
N GLY A 371 -42.39 -20.81 4.82
CA GLY A 371 -41.70 -19.54 4.60
C GLY A 371 -42.55 -18.36 5.05
N ILE A 372 -41.97 -17.47 5.84
CA ILE A 372 -42.59 -16.22 6.29
C ILE A 372 -41.75 -15.05 5.77
N LYS A 373 -42.41 -14.06 5.18
CA LYS A 373 -41.75 -12.80 4.79
C LYS A 373 -41.86 -11.83 5.96
N MET A 374 -40.72 -11.33 6.43
CA MET A 374 -40.71 -10.41 7.55
C MET A 374 -41.21 -9.02 7.12
N PRO A 375 -41.92 -8.29 7.99
CA PRO A 375 -42.33 -6.91 7.71
C PRO A 375 -41.09 -6.03 7.49
N LYS A 376 -41.16 -5.12 6.51
CA LYS A 376 -40.14 -4.10 6.32
C LYS A 376 -40.44 -2.94 7.29
N GLU A 377 -39.47 -2.57 8.12
CA GLU A 377 -39.49 -1.29 8.85
C GLU A 377 -39.49 -0.09 7.90
#